data_AF-A0A2E0Q581-F1
#
_entry.id   AF-A0A2E0Q581-F1
#
_cell.length_a   1.000
_cell.length_b   1.000
_cell.length_c   1.000
_cell.angle_alpha   90.00
_cell.angle_beta   90.00
_cell.angle_gamma   90.00
#
_symmetry.space_group_name_H-M   'P 1'
#
loop_
_entity.id
_entity.type
_entity.pdbx_description
1 polymer ?
#
loop_
_entity_poly.entity_id
_entity_poly.type
_entity_poly.pdbx_seq_one_letter_code
_entity_poly.pdbx_strand_id
1 'polypeptide(L)' 'MLASMQPEELRQAMDDLNFRTQSALAQSIGVDRSTVSLWLEGRVGVPRPIAKLVRLMLVHASRENS' A
#
# COMPACT_ATOMS: atom_id res chain seq x y z
N MET A 1 -8.44 13.17 -10.35
CA MET A 1 -8.64 12.29 -9.17
C MET A 1 -7.56 12.63 -8.16
N LEU A 2 -7.91 13.19 -7.01
CA LEU A 2 -6.93 13.45 -5.95
C LEU A 2 -6.42 12.11 -5.44
N ALA A 3 -5.12 11.85 -5.58
CA ALA A 3 -4.47 10.68 -5.00
C ALA A 3 -4.76 10.66 -3.50
N SER A 4 -5.29 9.53 -3.01
CA SER A 4 -5.75 9.42 -1.62
C SER A 4 -4.67 8.96 -0.64
N MET A 5 -3.53 8.55 -1.19
CA MET A 5 -2.32 8.12 -0.51
C MET A 5 -1.15 8.44 -1.44
N GLN A 6 -0.09 9.03 -0.86
CA GLN A 6 1.11 9.44 -1.58
C GLN A 6 2.12 8.29 -1.70
N PRO A 7 3.07 8.33 -2.64
CA PRO A 7 4.08 7.28 -2.80
C PRO A 7 4.88 7.01 -1.52
N GLU A 8 5.19 8.06 -0.76
CA GLU A 8 5.93 7.96 0.49
C GLU A 8 5.12 7.29 1.60
N GLU A 9 3.84 7.66 1.72
CA GLU A 9 2.90 7.00 2.64
C GLU A 9 2.76 5.51 2.30
N LEU A 10 2.75 5.17 1.00
CA LEU A 10 2.70 3.77 0.56
C LEU A 10 4.00 3.01 0.89
N ARG A 11 5.18 3.65 0.73
CA ARG A 11 6.47 3.04 1.13
C ARG A 11 6.51 2.75 2.62
N GLN A 12 6.15 3.73 3.44
CA GLN A 12 6.09 3.55 4.88
C GLN A 12 5.14 2.41 5.27
N ALA A 13 3.96 2.35 4.64
CA ALA A 13 3.02 1.26 4.88
C ALA A 13 3.57 -0.11 4.47
N MET A 14 4.37 -0.21 3.39
CA MET A 14 5.05 -1.46 3.02
C MET A 14 6.05 -1.88 4.10
N ASP A 15 6.82 -0.96 4.63
CA ASP A 15 7.81 -1.23 5.69
C ASP A 15 7.12 -1.67 6.98
N ASP A 16 6.08 -0.97 7.41
CA ASP A 16 5.30 -1.26 8.62
C ASP A 16 4.57 -2.61 8.52
N LEU A 17 4.12 -2.98 7.32
CA LEU A 17 3.47 -4.29 7.04
C LEU A 17 4.48 -5.39 6.67
N ASN A 18 5.78 -5.10 6.72
CA ASN A 18 6.87 -6.04 6.39
C ASN A 18 6.80 -6.59 4.93
N PHE A 19 6.21 -5.85 3.99
CA PHE A 19 6.20 -6.19 2.57
C PHE A 19 7.54 -5.83 1.92
N ARG A 20 8.44 -6.81 1.82
CA ARG A 20 9.79 -6.64 1.24
C ARG A 20 9.81 -6.40 -0.27
N THR A 21 8.72 -6.66 -0.99
CA THR A 21 8.67 -6.51 -2.45
C THR A 21 7.34 -5.90 -2.90
N GLN A 22 7.35 -5.21 -4.05
CA GLN A 22 6.14 -4.72 -4.70
C GLN A 22 5.16 -5.86 -5.01
N SER A 23 5.67 -7.04 -5.38
CA SER A 23 4.85 -8.23 -5.67
C SER A 23 4.12 -8.74 -4.44
N ALA A 24 4.76 -8.70 -3.26
CA ALA A 24 4.15 -9.14 -2.01
C ALA A 24 2.98 -8.23 -1.61
N LEU A 25 3.17 -6.91 -1.71
CA LEU A 25 2.08 -5.95 -1.51
C LEU A 25 0.98 -6.15 -2.56
N ALA A 26 1.34 -6.31 -3.83
CA ALA A 26 0.38 -6.46 -4.93
C ALA A 26 -0.53 -7.69 -4.73
N GLN A 27 0.06 -8.82 -4.35
CA GLN A 27 -0.67 -10.05 -4.04
C GLN A 27 -1.62 -9.87 -2.84
N SER A 28 -1.18 -9.17 -1.78
CA SER A 28 -2.00 -9.02 -0.57
C SER A 28 -3.24 -8.14 -0.77
N ILE A 29 -3.19 -7.20 -1.72
CA ILE A 29 -4.31 -6.30 -2.04
C ILE A 29 -5.02 -6.62 -3.36
N GLY A 30 -4.62 -7.70 -4.04
CA GLY A 30 -5.27 -8.21 -5.25
C GLY A 30 -5.09 -7.33 -6.49
N VAL A 31 -3.89 -6.79 -6.71
CA VAL A 31 -3.55 -5.99 -7.91
C VAL A 31 -2.27 -6.50 -8.57
N ASP A 32 -1.95 -5.97 -9.75
CA ASP A 32 -0.70 -6.28 -10.43
C ASP A 32 0.50 -5.53 -9.82
N ARG A 33 1.67 -6.16 -9.84
CA ARG A 33 2.93 -5.52 -9.40
C ARG A 33 3.23 -4.23 -10.18
N SER A 34 2.89 -4.18 -11.48
CA SER A 34 3.05 -2.98 -12.30
C SER A 34 2.20 -1.82 -11.78
N THR A 35 0.99 -2.09 -11.26
CA THR A 35 0.13 -1.08 -10.63
C THR A 35 0.80 -0.48 -9.40
N VAL A 36 1.40 -1.31 -8.55
CA VAL A 36 2.16 -0.86 -7.37
C VAL A 36 3.38 -0.03 -7.78
N SER A 37 4.09 -0.41 -8.84
CA SER A 37 5.23 0.37 -9.37
C SER A 37 4.79 1.78 -9.76
N LEU A 38 3.67 1.91 -10.49
CA LEU A 38 3.14 3.21 -10.91
C LEU A 38 2.76 4.11 -9.73
N TRP A 39 2.25 3.54 -8.64
CA TRP A 39 1.95 4.27 -7.42
C TRP A 39 3.22 4.75 -6.71
N LEU A 40 4.23 3.89 -6.58
CA LEU A 40 5.50 4.21 -5.92
C LEU A 40 6.34 5.23 -6.70
N GLU A 41 6.21 5.23 -8.03
CA GLU A 41 6.80 6.22 -8.93
C GLU A 41 6.01 7.54 -8.96
N GLY A 42 4.83 7.60 -8.33
CA GLY A 42 3.96 8.79 -8.33
C GLY A 42 3.30 9.09 -9.70
N ARG A 43 3.38 8.16 -10.65
CA ARG A 43 2.80 8.31 -11.99
C ARG A 43 1.27 8.21 -11.96
N VAL A 44 0.74 7.43 -11.03
CA VAL A 44 -0.70 7.28 -10.78
C VAL A 44 -0.94 7.36 -9.28
N GLY A 45 -1.99 8.07 -8.86
CA GLY A 45 -2.38 8.10 -7.46
C GLY A 45 -2.98 6.78 -6.97
N VAL A 46 -2.74 6.42 -5.72
CA VAL A 46 -3.39 5.26 -5.11
C VAL A 46 -4.90 5.52 -4.99
N PRO A 47 -5.76 4.64 -5.55
CA PRO A 47 -7.21 4.78 -5.44
C PRO A 47 -7.69 4.73 -3.98
N ARG A 48 -8.73 5.51 -3.67
CA ARG A 48 -9.27 5.63 -2.31
C ARG A 48 -9.66 4.30 -1.64
N PRO A 49 -10.27 3.32 -2.33
CA PRO A 49 -10.54 2.01 -1.74
C PRO A 49 -9.26 1.28 -1.32
N ILE A 50 -8.21 1.34 -2.14
CA ILE A 50 -6.92 0.68 -1.85
C ILE A 50 -6.21 1.36 -0.68
N ALA A 51 -6.17 2.70 -0.67
CA ALA A 51 -5.60 3.44 0.46
C ALA A 51 -6.33 3.13 1.78
N LYS A 52 -7.66 2.96 1.74
CA LYS A 52 -8.44 2.53 2.91
C LYS A 52 -8.06 1.11 3.34
N LEU A 53 -7.91 0.18 2.41
CA LEU A 53 -7.50 -1.20 2.70
C LEU A 53 -6.12 -1.25 3.37
N VAL A 54 -5.12 -0.58 2.80
CA VAL A 54 -3.75 -0.53 3.38
C VAL A 54 -3.78 0.01 4.81
N ARG A 55 -4.54 1.09 5.07
CA ARG A 55 -4.70 1.63 6.43
C ARG A 55 -5.39 0.65 7.38
N LEU A 56 -6.37 -0.12 6.91
CA LEU A 56 -6.97 -1.18 7.72
C LEU A 56 -5.95 -2.28 8.06
N MET A 57 -5.12 -2.70 7.11
CA MET A 57 -4.07 -3.69 7.36
C MET A 57 -3.10 -3.23 8.45
N LEU A 58 -2.68 -1.95 8.42
CA LEU A 58 -1.82 -1.36 9.45
C LEU A 58 -2.44 -1.47 10.85
N VAL A 59 -3.72 -1.12 10.97
CA VAL A 59 -4.45 -1.23 12.25
C VAL A 59 -4.51 -2.67 12.76
N HIS A 60 -4.65 -3.66 11.86
CA HIS A 60 -4.65 -5.07 12.28
C HIS A 60 -3.26 -5.53 12.71
N ALA A 61 -2.22 -5.20 11.95
CA ALA A 61 -0.83 -5.55 12.29
C ALA A 61 -0.38 -4.94 13.63
N SER A 62 -0.82 -3.72 13.96
CA SER A 62 -0.52 -3.11 15.27
C SER A 62 -1.18 -3.85 16.45
N ARG A 63 -2.35 -4.45 16.24
CA ARG A 63 -3.08 -5.20 17.29
C ARG A 63 -2.49 -6.57 17.57
N GLU A 64 -1.95 -7.23 16.55
CA GLU A 64 -1.32 -8.55 16.70
C GLU A 64 0.01 -8.50 17.47
N ASN A 65 0.64 -7.31 17.54
CA ASN A 65 1.90 -7.08 18.26
C ASN A 65 1.71 -6.51 19.68
N SER A 66 0.47 -6.36 20.16
CA SER A 66 0.13 -5.85 21.51
C SER A 66 -0.36 -6.97 22.42
#